data_AF-A0A836WS14-F1
#
_entry.id   AF-A0A836WS14-F1
#
_cell.length_a   1.000
_cell.length_b   1.000
_cell.length_c   1.000
_cell.angle_alpha   90.00
_cell.angle_beta   90.00
_cell.angle_gamma   90.00
#
_symmetry.space_group_name_H-M   'P 1'
#
loop_
_entity.id
_entity.type
_entity.pdbx_description
1 polymer ?
#
loop_
_entity_poly.entity_id
_entity_poly.type
_entity_poly.pdbx_seq_one_letter_code
_entity_poly.pdbx_strand_id
1 'polypeptide(L)' 'EYNFKYQGELVQKKVVFFLAETKTKEIKISHEHSGYAWMDYNASIEKTTFNNAKTVLAKAKKLLSNTL' A
#
# COMPACT_ATOMS: atom_id res chain seq x y z
N GLU A 1 -7.90 9.22 1.86
CA GLU A 1 -9.22 9.24 2.52
C GLU A 1 -10.25 8.68 1.57
N TYR A 2 -11.27 7.99 2.05
CA TYR A 2 -12.40 7.53 1.26
C TYR A 2 -13.60 7.26 2.17
N ASN A 3 -14.80 7.27 1.58
CA ASN A 3 -16.02 6.87 2.27
C ASN A 3 -16.42 5.47 1.82
N PHE A 4 -16.99 4.68 2.72
CA PHE A 4 -17.58 3.38 2.40
C PHE A 4 -18.87 3.17 3.18
N LYS A 5 -19.74 2.28 2.70
CA LYS A 5 -20.95 1.92 3.42
C LYS A 5 -20.71 0.68 4.28
N TYR A 6 -21.10 0.74 5.54
CA TYR A 6 -21.07 -0.40 6.46
C TYR A 6 -22.38 -0.45 7.23
N GLN A 7 -23.08 -1.60 7.17
CA GLN A 7 -24.39 -1.78 7.80
C GLN A 7 -25.42 -0.67 7.47
N GLY A 8 -25.35 -0.12 6.25
CA GLY A 8 -26.24 0.95 5.79
C GLY A 8 -25.75 2.37 6.09
N GLU A 9 -24.77 2.54 6.97
CA GLU A 9 -24.21 3.84 7.33
C GLU A 9 -23.02 4.23 6.45
N LEU A 10 -22.89 5.53 6.16
CA LEU A 10 -21.73 6.08 5.45
C LEU A 10 -20.61 6.36 6.45
N VAL A 11 -19.50 5.65 6.31
CA VAL A 11 -18.32 5.78 7.18
C VAL A 11 -17.21 6.51 6.43
N GLN A 12 -16.71 7.60 7.00
CA GLN A 12 -15.52 8.30 6.52
C GLN A 12 -14.26 7.63 7.09
N LYS A 13 -13.33 7.26 6.21
CA LYS A 13 -12.09 6.58 6.61
C LYS A 13 -10.85 7.33 6.13
N LYS A 14 -9.95 7.59 7.08
CA LYS A 14 -8.59 8.05 6.82
C LYS A 14 -7.63 6.87 6.96
N VAL A 15 -6.72 6.74 5.99
CA VAL A 15 -5.63 5.76 6.00
C VAL A 15 -4.32 6.52 5.86
N VAL A 16 -3.38 6.24 6.75
CA VAL A 16 -2.05 6.87 6.78
C VAL A 16 -1.02 5.78 6.49
N PHE A 17 -0.13 6.05 5.56
CA PHE A 17 0.92 5.13 5.14
C PHE A 17 2.29 5.63 5.61
N PHE A 18 3.15 4.69 5.99
CA PHE A 18 4.56 4.93 6.31
C PHE A 18 5.43 4.14 5.34
N LEU A 19 6.60 4.71 5.00
CA LEU A 19 7.62 3.99 4.25
C LEU A 19 8.49 3.21 5.24
N ALA A 20 8.70 1.93 4.95
CA ALA A 20 9.51 1.05 5.78
C ALA A 20 10.49 0.26 4.90
N GLU A 21 11.60 -0.14 5.48
CA GLU A 21 12.58 -1.03 4.88
C GLU A 21 12.79 -2.27 5.75
N THR A 22 13.21 -3.37 5.12
CA THR A 22 13.55 -4.60 5.84
C THR A 22 14.63 -5.37 5.09
N LYS A 23 15.47 -6.09 5.82
CA LYS A 23 16.43 -7.05 5.28
C LYS A 23 15.84 -8.47 5.20
N THR A 24 14.62 -8.67 5.71
CA THR A 24 13.94 -9.98 5.76
C THR A 24 13.29 -10.27 4.42
N LYS A 25 13.68 -11.40 3.80
CA LYS A 25 13.11 -11.82 2.51
C LYS A 25 11.86 -12.67 2.66
N GLU A 26 11.85 -13.59 3.63
CA GLU A 26 10.71 -14.48 3.89
C GLU A 26 9.76 -13.86 4.90
N ILE A 27 8.54 -13.56 4.47
CA ILE A 27 7.53 -12.90 5.30
C ILE A 27 6.54 -13.91 5.85
N LYS A 28 6.32 -13.86 7.17
CA LYS A 28 5.21 -14.53 7.83
C LYS A 28 4.03 -13.57 7.91
N ILE A 29 2.91 -13.92 7.28
CA ILE A 29 1.66 -13.15 7.32
C ILE A 29 0.67 -13.76 8.31
N SER A 30 -0.25 -12.95 8.84
CA SER A 30 -1.35 -13.41 9.69
C SER A 30 -2.48 -14.03 8.84
N HIS A 31 -3.46 -14.65 9.51
CA HIS A 31 -4.65 -15.21 8.85
C HIS A 31 -5.53 -14.16 8.14
N GLU A 32 -5.33 -12.86 8.42
CA GLU A 32 -6.10 -11.78 7.80
C GLU A 32 -5.63 -11.49 6.36
N HIS A 33 -4.48 -12.05 5.98
CA HIS A 33 -3.86 -11.82 4.68
C HIS A 33 -3.73 -13.12 3.90
N SER A 34 -3.97 -13.06 2.59
CA SER A 34 -3.92 -14.24 1.71
C SER A 34 -2.55 -14.49 1.08
N GLY A 35 -1.62 -13.53 1.15
CA GLY A 35 -0.29 -13.66 0.55
C GLY A 35 0.54 -12.39 0.62
N TYR A 36 1.80 -12.48 0.20
CA TYR A 36 2.69 -11.34 -0.03
C TYR A 36 3.53 -11.59 -1.28
N ALA A 37 4.09 -10.53 -1.86
CA ALA A 37 5.04 -10.61 -2.95
C ALA A 37 6.04 -9.45 -2.89
N TRP A 38 7.31 -9.73 -3.18
CA TRP A 38 8.30 -8.71 -3.49
C TRP A 38 8.27 -8.44 -4.99
N MET A 39 8.13 -7.17 -5.36
CA MET A 39 7.94 -6.76 -6.76
C MET A 39 8.70 -5.46 -7.02
N ASP A 40 9.09 -5.23 -8.27
CA ASP A 40 9.59 -3.93 -8.68
C ASP A 40 8.47 -2.87 -8.68
N TYR A 41 8.85 -1.61 -8.86
CA TYR A 41 7.93 -0.48 -8.78
C TYR A 41 6.81 -0.54 -9.83
N ASN A 42 7.13 -0.87 -11.09
CA ASN A 42 6.14 -0.84 -12.17
C ASN A 42 5.11 -1.96 -11.97
N ALA A 43 5.57 -3.17 -11.69
CA ALA A 43 4.71 -4.30 -11.41
C ALA A 43 3.84 -4.06 -10.15
N SER A 44 4.39 -3.37 -9.14
CA SER A 44 3.62 -2.99 -7.94
C SER A 44 2.52 -1.97 -8.24
N ILE A 45 2.79 -0.98 -9.10
CA ILE A 45 1.79 0.02 -9.53
C ILE A 45 0.65 -0.64 -10.32
N GLU A 46 0.97 -1.59 -11.20
CA GLU A 46 -0.01 -2.33 -11.99
C GLU A 46 -0.89 -3.23 -11.10
N LYS A 47 -0.30 -3.94 -10.15
CA LYS A 47 -1.02 -4.84 -9.23
C LYS A 47 -1.89 -4.09 -8.22
N THR A 48 -1.53 -2.85 -7.86
CA THR A 48 -2.26 -2.06 -6.87
C THR A 48 -3.64 -1.68 -7.40
N THR A 49 -4.71 -1.98 -6.66
CA THR A 49 -6.09 -1.75 -7.14
C THR A 49 -6.56 -0.31 -6.97
N PHE A 50 -6.27 0.31 -5.83
CA PHE A 50 -6.85 1.61 -5.47
C PHE A 50 -5.96 2.78 -5.89
N ASN A 51 -6.55 3.79 -6.54
CA ASN A 51 -5.84 4.98 -7.03
C ASN A 51 -5.14 5.77 -5.90
N ASN A 52 -5.72 5.80 -4.71
CA ASN A 52 -5.10 6.45 -3.54
C ASN A 52 -3.81 5.72 -3.12
N ALA A 53 -3.79 4.40 -3.15
CA ALA A 53 -2.60 3.58 -2.87
C ALA A 53 -1.55 3.75 -3.98
N LYS A 54 -1.95 3.77 -5.26
CA LYS A 54 -1.03 4.07 -6.39
C LYS A 54 -0.36 5.43 -6.21
N THR A 55 -1.11 6.45 -5.80
CA THR A 55 -0.58 7.80 -5.54
C THR A 55 0.44 7.79 -4.40
N VAL A 56 0.18 7.05 -3.32
CA VAL A 56 1.13 6.90 -2.21
C VAL A 56 2.41 6.19 -2.68
N LEU A 57 2.28 5.10 -3.44
CA LEU A 57 3.43 4.36 -3.97
C LEU A 57 4.29 5.23 -4.90
N ALA A 58 3.67 6.04 -5.76
CA ALA A 58 4.38 6.99 -6.61
C ALA A 58 5.13 8.07 -5.81
N LYS A 59 4.54 8.57 -4.72
CA LYS A 59 5.22 9.50 -3.79
C LYS A 59 6.42 8.85 -3.12
N ALA A 60 6.29 7.60 -2.68
CA ALA A 60 7.39 6.84 -2.08
C ALA A 60 8.55 6.65 -3.07
N LYS A 61 8.25 6.28 -4.33
CA LYS A 61 9.28 6.15 -5.38
C LYS A 61 9.99 7.48 -5.64
N LYS A 62 9.25 8.58 -5.75
CA LYS A 62 9.83 9.92 -5.94
C LYS A 62 10.74 10.31 -4.77
N LEU A 63 10.32 10.04 -3.53
CA LEU A 63 11.13 10.31 -2.35
C LEU A 63 12.45 9.53 -2.41
N LEU A 64 12.39 8.22 -2.65
CA LEU A 64 13.57 7.35 -2.71
C LEU A 64 14.52 7.76 -3.85
N SER A 65 14.01 8.14 -5.03
CA SER A 65 14.82 8.61 -6.15
C SER A 65 15.46 9.99 -5.96
N ASN A 66 15.01 10.77 -4.97
CA ASN A 66 15.57 12.09 -4.67
C ASN A 66 16.54 12.07 -3.48
N THR A 67 16.50 11.01 -2.66
CA THR A 67 17.26 10.90 -1.40
C THR A 67 18.42 9.90 -1.51
N LEU A 68 18.39 9.02 -2.51
CA LEU A 68 19.45 8.09 -2.89
C LEU A 68 19.93 8.43 -4.30
#